data_AF-A0ABD6HGX6-F1
#
_entry.id   AF-A0ABD6HGX6-F1
#
_cell.length_a   1.000
_cell.length_b   1.000
_cell.length_c   1.000
_cell.angle_alpha   90.00
_cell.angle_beta   90.00
_cell.angle_gamma   90.00
#
_symmetry.space_group_name_H-M   'P 1'
#
loop_
_entity.id
_entity.type
_entity.pdbx_description
1 polymer ?
#
loop_
_entity_poly.entity_id
_entity_poly.type
_entity_poly.pdbx_seq_one_letter_code
_entity_poly.pdbx_strand_id
1 'polypeptide(L)' 'MTRFARDPLYRRHRFPAEVIAHAVWLYFRFPLSLRMVEDMLAARGLIVSHQTVRLWA' A
#
# COMPACT_ATOMS: atom_id res chain seq x y z
N MET A 1 11.11 4.88 -19.28
CA MET A 1 11.23 6.17 -18.56
C MET A 1 9.92 6.48 -17.84
N THR A 2 9.63 5.82 -16.72
CA THR A 2 8.47 6.13 -15.89
C THR A 2 8.89 7.16 -14.86
N ARG A 3 8.40 8.39 -15.02
CA ARG A 3 8.65 9.50 -14.11
C ARG A 3 7.90 9.21 -12.81
N PHE A 4 8.58 8.59 -11.84
CA PHE A 4 8.11 8.45 -10.47
C PHE A 4 8.08 9.84 -9.83
N ALA A 5 6.98 10.56 -10.04
CA ALA A 5 6.71 11.79 -9.31
C ALA A 5 6.63 11.40 -7.84
N ARG A 6 7.72 11.61 -7.10
CA ARG A 6 7.74 11.52 -5.64
C ARG A 6 6.87 12.65 -5.13
N ASP A 7 5.58 12.35 -4.99
CA ASP A 7 4.60 13.28 -4.46
C ASP A 7 5.08 13.73 -3.06
N PRO A 8 5.23 15.04 -2.80
CA PRO A 8 5.81 15.54 -1.55
C PRO A 8 5.10 15.07 -0.28
N LEU A 9 3.85 14.60 -0.39
CA LEU A 9 3.07 14.01 0.71
C LEU A 9 3.67 12.69 1.26
N TYR A 10 4.41 11.93 0.46
CA TYR A 10 4.97 10.63 0.86
C TYR A 10 6.47 10.65 1.15
N ARG A 11 7.08 11.84 1.21
CA ARG A 11 8.54 12.07 1.33
C ARG A 11 9.20 11.46 2.58
N ARG A 12 8.42 10.97 3.54
CA ARG A 12 8.87 10.33 4.79
C ARG A 12 8.27 8.94 5.02
N HIS A 13 7.45 8.43 4.10
CA HIS A 13 6.90 7.10 4.23
C HIS A 13 7.96 6.09 3.80
N ARG A 14 8.15 5.03 4.59
CA ARG A 14 9.08 3.93 4.28
C ARG A 14 8.66 3.19 3.00
N PHE A 15 7.41 3.39 2.55
CA PHE A 15 6.82 2.81 1.36
C PHE A 15 6.52 3.88 0.29
N PRO A 16 6.66 3.55 -1.01
CA PRO A 16 6.24 4.43 -2.09
C PRO A 16 4.75 4.76 -2.00
N ALA A 17 4.38 5.97 -2.44
CA ALA A 17 2.99 6.42 -2.55
C ALA A 17 2.08 5.42 -3.28
N GLU A 18 2.60 4.83 -4.36
CA GLU A 18 1.89 3.86 -5.20
C GLU A 18 1.49 2.60 -4.42
N VAL A 19 2.34 2.15 -3.48
CA VAL A 19 2.06 0.99 -2.63
C VAL A 19 0.93 1.29 -1.67
N ILE A 20 0.97 2.48 -1.05
CA ILE A 20 -0.05 2.93 -0.10
C ILE A 20 -1.39 3.08 -0.82
N ALA A 21 -1.39 3.78 -1.97
CA ALA A 21 -2.58 3.96 -2.79
C ALA A 21 -3.15 2.62 -3.27
N HIS A 22 -2.31 1.66 -3.65
CA HIS A 22 -2.76 0.34 -4.07
C HIS A 22 -3.36 -0.47 -2.92
N ALA A 23 -2.75 -0.43 -1.73
CA ALA A 23 -3.25 -1.11 -0.55
C ALA A 23 -4.61 -0.56 -0.11
N VAL A 24 -4.73 0.78 -0.06
CA VAL A 24 -5.99 1.47 0.25
C VAL A 24 -7.05 1.17 -0.81
N TRP A 25 -6.67 1.23 -2.09
CA TRP A 25 -7.59 0.89 -3.18
C TRP A 25 -8.09 -0.55 -3.10
N LEU A 26 -7.23 -1.54 -2.83
CA LEU A 26 -7.64 -2.93 -2.67
C LEU A 26 -8.61 -3.11 -1.49
N TYR A 27 -8.35 -2.43 -0.38
CA TYR A 27 -9.19 -2.48 0.81
C TYR A 27 -10.58 -1.87 0.59
N PHE A 28 -10.68 -0.72 -0.10
CA PHE A 28 -11.97 -0.07 -0.37
C PHE A 28 -12.72 -0.67 -1.57
N ARG A 29 -12.01 -1.18 -2.59
CA ARG A 29 -12.62 -1.63 -3.85
C ARG A 29 -13.19 -3.03 -3.76
N PHE A 30 -12.61 -3.88 -2.93
CA PHE A 30 -12.99 -5.28 -2.76
C PHE A 30 -13.29 -5.57 -1.29
N PRO A 31 -14.20 -6.51 -0.98
CA PRO A 31 -14.44 -6.97 0.39
C PRO A 31 -13.31 -7.89 0.88
N LEU A 32 -12.05 -7.46 0.72
CA LEU A 32 -10.86 -8.20 1.14
C LEU A 32 -10.62 -7.97 2.63
N SER A 33 -10.24 -9.03 3.33
CA SER A 33 -9.70 -8.88 4.67
C SER A 33 -8.33 -8.17 4.61
N LEU A 34 -7.98 -7.43 5.66
CA LEU A 34 -6.68 -6.76 5.73
C LEU A 34 -5.50 -7.75 5.63
N ARG A 35 -5.69 -9.01 6.06
CA ARG A 35 -4.69 -10.09 5.88
C ARG A 35 -4.50 -10.48 4.42
N MET A 36 -5.58 -10.54 3.64
CA MET A 36 -5.46 -10.79 2.19
C MET A 36 -4.73 -9.65 1.49
N VAL A 37 -4.95 -8.40 1.90
CA VAL A 37 -4.20 -7.26 1.36
C VAL A 37 -2.72 -7.35 1.74
N GLU A 38 -2.40 -7.73 2.98
CA GLU A 38 -1.03 -8.04 3.44
C GLU A 38 -0.37 -9.15 2.59
N ASP A 39 -1.06 -10.26 2.35
CA ASP A 39 -0.54 -11.36 1.52
C ASP A 39 -0.31 -10.93 0.05
N MET A 40 -1.19 -10.10 -0.51
CA MET A 40 -1.04 -9.57 -1.87
C MET A 40 0.14 -8.60 -1.99
N LEU A 41 0.38 -7.80 -0.95
CA LEU A 41 1.57 -6.94 -0.88
C LEU A 41 2.84 -7.79 -0.69
N ALA A 42 2.79 -8.82 0.15
CA ALA A 42 3.90 -9.75 0.37
C ALA A 42 4.28 -10.50 -0.91
N ALA A 43 3.29 -10.92 -1.73
CA ALA A 43 3.52 -11.52 -3.03
C ALA A 43 4.26 -10.58 -4.02
N ARG A 44 4.19 -9.26 -3.81
CA ARG A 44 4.96 -8.26 -4.56
C ARG A 44 6.32 -7.92 -3.93
N GLY A 45 6.71 -8.65 -2.88
CA GLY A 45 7.93 -8.38 -2.10
C GLY A 45 7.79 -7.23 -1.10
N LEU A 46 6.57 -6.76 -0.84
CA LEU A 46 6.29 -5.66 0.08
C LEU A 46 5.77 -6.22 1.40
N ILE A 47 6.66 -6.34 2.38
CA ILE A 47 6.31 -6.84 3.72
C ILE A 47 5.67 -5.68 4.50
N VAL A 48 4.34 -5.65 4.54
CA VAL A 48 3.53 -4.64 5.23
C VAL A 48 2.52 -5.36 6.11
N SER A 49 2.48 -5.05 7.41
CA SER A 49 1.47 -5.64 8.29
C SER A 49 0.09 -5.08 7.98
N HIS A 50 -0.96 -5.90 8.13
CA HIS A 50 -2.36 -5.47 8.06
C HIS A 50 -2.69 -4.28 8.98
N GLN A 51 -1.97 -4.10 10.09
CA GLN A 51 -2.11 -2.92 10.95
C GLN A 51 -1.67 -1.64 10.25
N THR A 52 -0.61 -1.70 9.45
CA THR A 52 -0.13 -0.58 8.63
C THR A 52 -1.12 -0.25 7.52
N VAL A 53 -1.71 -1.26 6.88
CA VAL A 53 -2.79 -1.05 5.89
C VAL A 53 -3.99 -0.36 6.54
N ARG A 54 -4.36 -0.76 7.76
CA ARG A 54 -5.42 -0.11 8.55
C ARG A 54 -5.09 1.33 8.94
N LEU A 55 -3.82 1.66 9.16
CA LEU A 55 -3.36 3.03 9.44
C LEU A 55 -3.39 3.93 8.21
N TRP A 56 -3.42 3.35 7.00
CA TRP A 56 -3.52 4.10 5.74
C TRP A 56 -4.95 4.30 5.25
N ALA A 57 -5.87 3.40 5.64
CA ALA A 57 -7.30 3.52 5.36
C ALA A 57 -7.94 4.64 6.21
#